data_AF-A0A7Y5KTJ5-F1
#
_entry.id   AF-A0A7Y5KTJ5-F1
#
_cell.length_a   1.000
_cell.length_b   1.000
_cell.length_c   1.000
_cell.angle_alpha   90.00
_cell.angle_beta   90.00
_cell.angle_gamma   90.00
#
_symmetry.space_group_name_H-M   'P 1'
#
loop_
_entity.id
_entity.type
_entity.pdbx_description
1 polymer ?
#
loop_
_entity_poly.entity_id
_entity_poly.type
_entity_poly.pdbx_seq_one_letter_code
_entity_poly.pdbx_strand_id
1 'polypeptide(L)'
;MKLRTVLIASTAGVLSLGIGLFAGCGDDTTGTGGSGGGEDLSDVIYEAEATDEALEALVADTPKDEPEKAAVFDAPANDEAVPAAETFTFRWHAGGQAAIPRDLFVPARRTAHPIRFGAVEHDGFTTTARTLLEGMLSNVPSAHAHGTPVNGPGYFLVFSTADNAKLVRVFTLATEYTPDDTAWGELTGAGAPITATILSAEFEENRVLQDGGPWESAPLTFTIE
;
A
#
# COMPACT_ATOMS: atom_id res chain seq x y z
N MET A 1 -42.79 -25.70 -6.41
CA MET A 1 -41.60 -25.01 -6.93
C MET A 1 -42.07 -23.88 -7.84
N LYS A 2 -41.91 -22.62 -7.44
CA LYS A 2 -42.28 -21.43 -8.22
C LYS A 2 -41.05 -20.93 -8.96
N LEU A 3 -41.01 -21.13 -10.27
CA LEU A 3 -39.99 -20.58 -11.16
C LEU A 3 -40.20 -19.06 -11.27
N ARG A 4 -39.22 -18.25 -10.90
CA ARG A 4 -39.24 -16.79 -11.12
C ARG A 4 -38.33 -16.49 -12.31
N THR A 5 -38.95 -16.10 -13.41
CA THR A 5 -38.28 -15.59 -14.61
C THR A 5 -37.81 -14.17 -14.36
N VAL A 6 -36.50 -13.91 -14.42
CA VAL A 6 -35.91 -12.57 -14.36
C VAL A 6 -35.55 -12.15 -15.80
N LEU A 7 -36.10 -11.03 -16.22
CA LEU A 7 -35.89 -10.41 -17.54
C LEU A 7 -34.84 -9.30 -17.36
N ILE A 8 -33.66 -9.44 -17.96
CA ILE A 8 -32.62 -8.41 -17.97
C ILE A 8 -32.79 -7.59 -19.25
N ALA A 9 -33.11 -6.30 -19.10
CA ALA A 9 -33.18 -5.35 -20.19
C ALA A 9 -31.82 -4.65 -20.34
N SER A 10 -31.15 -4.88 -21.46
CA SER A 10 -29.91 -4.19 -21.84
C SER A 10 -30.23 -2.84 -22.47
N THR A 11 -29.76 -1.75 -21.86
CA THR A 11 -29.77 -0.40 -22.45
C THR A 11 -28.40 -0.05 -23.02
N ALA A 12 -28.36 0.18 -24.34
CA ALA A 12 -27.24 0.75 -25.06
C ALA A 12 -27.13 2.26 -24.78
N GLY A 13 -25.93 2.74 -24.44
CA GLY A 13 -25.61 4.15 -24.18
C GLY A 13 -24.58 4.71 -25.16
N VAL A 14 -24.89 5.89 -25.68
CA VAL A 14 -24.31 6.61 -26.84
C VAL A 14 -22.84 7.01 -26.69
N LEU A 15 -22.08 6.89 -27.79
CA LEU A 15 -20.69 7.36 -27.95
C LEU A 15 -20.67 8.82 -28.46
N SER A 16 -20.00 9.72 -27.74
CA SER A 16 -19.83 11.13 -28.11
C SER A 16 -18.39 11.41 -28.56
N LEU A 17 -18.19 11.71 -29.84
CA LEU A 17 -16.91 12.16 -30.42
C LEU A 17 -16.82 13.69 -30.33
N GLY A 18 -15.92 14.21 -29.50
CA GLY A 18 -15.57 15.63 -29.44
C GLY A 18 -14.12 15.86 -29.87
N ILE A 19 -13.93 16.40 -31.07
CA ILE A 19 -12.63 16.86 -31.58
C ILE A 19 -12.48 18.34 -31.20
N GLY A 20 -11.48 18.66 -30.38
CA GLY A 20 -11.08 20.03 -30.05
C GLY A 20 -9.60 20.23 -30.34
N LEU A 21 -9.28 20.98 -31.41
CA LEU A 21 -7.94 21.47 -31.71
C LEU A 21 -7.75 22.84 -31.06
N PHE A 22 -6.83 22.95 -30.10
CA PHE A 22 -6.30 24.23 -29.65
C PHE A 22 -4.77 24.23 -29.81
N ALA A 23 -4.30 25.03 -30.76
CA ALA A 23 -2.90 25.42 -30.87
C ALA A 23 -2.73 26.75 -30.14
N GLY A 24 -2.00 26.74 -29.03
CA GLY A 24 -1.61 27.94 -28.29
C GLY A 24 -0.15 27.86 -27.87
N CYS A 25 0.70 28.66 -28.51
CA CYS A 25 2.03 28.98 -28.01
C CYS A 25 1.89 30.15 -27.03
N GLY A 26 2.15 29.91 -25.75
CA GLY A 26 2.32 30.93 -24.72
C GLY A 26 3.48 30.53 -23.85
N ASP A 27 4.60 31.24 -24.01
CA ASP A 27 5.79 31.15 -23.17
C ASP A 27 5.62 32.17 -22.04
N ASP A 28 5.39 31.71 -20.82
CA ASP A 28 5.51 32.50 -19.59
C ASP A 28 5.77 31.57 -18.40
N THR A 29 7.01 31.59 -17.94
CA THR A 29 7.52 30.87 -16.77
C THR A 29 7.07 31.57 -15.48
N THR A 30 5.84 31.30 -15.05
CA THR A 30 5.44 31.48 -13.65
C THR A 30 5.38 30.12 -13.00
N GLY A 31 6.30 29.88 -12.06
CA GLY A 31 6.40 28.65 -11.28
C GLY A 31 5.14 28.44 -10.45
N THR A 32 4.13 27.85 -11.08
CA THR A 32 3.03 27.21 -10.39
C THR A 32 3.65 26.01 -9.71
N GLY A 33 3.96 26.14 -8.42
CA GLY A 33 4.18 24.99 -7.55
C GLY A 33 2.91 24.15 -7.66
N GLY A 34 2.94 23.18 -8.57
CA GLY A 34 1.86 22.24 -8.76
C GLY A 34 1.71 21.53 -7.45
N SER A 35 0.71 21.96 -6.67
CA SER A 35 0.11 21.14 -5.63
C SER A 35 -0.46 19.95 -6.39
N GLY A 36 0.41 18.97 -6.67
CA GLY A 36 0.01 17.71 -7.27
C GLY A 36 -1.14 17.22 -6.42
N GLY A 37 -2.29 16.98 -7.04
CA GLY A 37 -3.46 16.41 -6.39
C GLY A 37 -3.18 14.96 -6.05
N GLY A 38 -2.18 14.74 -5.19
CA GLY A 38 -1.93 13.46 -4.55
C GLY A 38 -3.18 13.05 -3.81
N GLU A 39 -3.41 11.75 -3.78
CA GLU A 39 -4.52 11.21 -3.02
C GLU A 39 -4.38 11.61 -1.55
N ASP A 40 -5.50 11.96 -0.90
CA ASP A 40 -5.50 12.15 0.55
C ASP A 40 -5.34 10.77 1.21
N LEU A 41 -4.22 10.60 1.92
CA LEU A 41 -3.85 9.37 2.63
C LEU A 41 -3.92 9.55 4.17
N SER A 42 -4.50 10.64 4.66
CA SER A 42 -4.50 11.00 6.08
C SER A 42 -5.38 10.11 6.98
N ASP A 43 -6.30 9.35 6.39
CA ASP A 43 -7.22 8.39 7.00
C ASP A 43 -6.74 6.93 6.86
N VAL A 44 -5.55 6.69 6.30
CA VAL A 44 -5.02 5.33 6.12
C VAL A 44 -4.42 4.84 7.43
N ILE A 45 -4.83 3.63 7.83
CA ILE A 45 -4.26 2.91 8.97
C ILE A 45 -3.00 2.19 8.50
N TYR A 46 -1.86 2.44 9.15
CA TYR A 46 -0.57 1.80 8.83
C TYR A 46 -0.26 0.68 9.83
N GLU A 47 0.00 -0.51 9.31
CA GLU A 47 0.27 -1.72 10.11
C GLU A 47 1.57 -2.40 9.69
N ALA A 48 2.13 -3.25 10.57
CA ALA A 48 3.28 -4.09 10.28
C ALA A 48 4.51 -3.34 9.69
N GLU A 49 4.85 -2.18 10.25
CA GLU A 49 5.97 -1.31 9.81
C GLU A 49 5.81 -0.69 8.41
N ALA A 50 4.59 -0.71 7.85
CA ALA A 50 4.29 0.02 6.62
C ALA A 50 4.50 1.54 6.78
N THR A 51 4.95 2.21 5.70
CA THR A 51 5.20 3.65 5.68
C THR A 51 4.35 4.37 4.63
N ASP A 52 4.14 5.67 4.85
CA ASP A 52 3.47 6.56 3.91
C ASP A 52 4.25 6.69 2.59
N GLU A 53 5.58 6.71 2.61
CA GLU A 53 6.34 6.77 1.35
C GLU A 53 6.15 5.52 0.47
N ALA A 54 6.03 4.34 1.08
CA ALA A 54 5.74 3.12 0.34
C ALA A 54 4.28 3.11 -0.18
N LEU A 55 3.33 3.64 0.59
CA LEU A 55 1.95 3.79 0.11
C LEU A 55 1.86 4.79 -1.05
N GLU A 56 2.51 5.94 -0.93
CA GLU A 56 2.59 6.95 -2.00
C GLU A 56 3.15 6.34 -3.29
N ALA A 57 4.22 5.55 -3.19
CA ALA A 57 4.77 4.82 -4.33
C ALA A 57 3.80 3.80 -4.92
N LEU A 58 3.01 3.12 -4.08
CA LEU A 58 2.01 2.13 -4.52
C LEU A 58 0.88 2.77 -5.33
N VAL A 59 0.32 3.87 -4.82
CA VAL A 59 -0.88 4.51 -5.41
C VAL A 59 -0.53 5.47 -6.55
N ALA A 60 0.74 5.82 -6.72
CA ALA A 60 1.22 6.63 -7.85
C ALA A 60 1.16 5.88 -9.19
N ASP A 61 1.20 4.54 -9.17
CA ASP A 61 1.23 3.70 -10.36
C ASP A 61 -0.17 3.13 -10.69
N THR A 62 -0.42 2.91 -11.99
CA THR A 62 -1.65 2.26 -12.45
C THR A 62 -1.56 0.74 -12.24
N PRO A 63 -2.61 0.08 -11.69
CA PRO A 63 -2.64 -1.37 -11.55
C PRO A 63 -2.42 -2.10 -12.88
N LYS A 64 -1.60 -3.16 -12.85
CA LYS A 64 -1.36 -4.07 -13.98
C LYS A 64 -2.47 -5.13 -14.04
N ASP A 65 -2.95 -5.43 -15.24
CA ASP A 65 -3.95 -6.47 -15.50
C ASP A 65 -3.31 -7.87 -15.54
N GLU A 66 -2.88 -8.34 -14.36
CA GLU A 66 -2.25 -9.65 -14.15
C GLU A 66 -2.90 -10.32 -12.92
N PRO A 67 -4.17 -10.76 -13.03
CA PRO A 67 -4.97 -11.20 -11.89
C PRO A 67 -4.37 -12.41 -11.16
N GLU A 68 -3.53 -13.20 -11.82
CA GLU A 68 -2.81 -14.29 -11.19
C GLU A 68 -1.76 -13.83 -10.16
N LYS A 69 -1.29 -12.58 -10.22
CA LYS A 69 -0.34 -12.00 -9.27
C LYS A 69 -1.02 -11.18 -8.16
N ALA A 70 -2.26 -10.79 -8.36
CA ALA A 70 -3.02 -10.01 -7.40
C ALA A 70 -3.30 -10.81 -6.12
N ALA A 71 -3.35 -10.14 -4.97
CA ALA A 71 -3.74 -10.78 -3.71
C ALA A 71 -5.13 -11.44 -3.81
N VAL A 72 -5.30 -12.55 -3.11
CA VAL A 72 -6.56 -13.32 -3.09
C VAL A 72 -7.06 -13.40 -1.66
N PHE A 73 -8.31 -12.96 -1.45
CA PHE A 73 -8.97 -13.09 -0.15
C PHE A 73 -9.20 -14.56 0.21
N ASP A 74 -8.82 -14.92 1.43
CA ASP A 74 -9.10 -16.22 2.07
C ASP A 74 -10.34 -16.14 2.97
N ALA A 75 -10.54 -14.99 3.63
CA ALA A 75 -11.69 -14.73 4.49
C ALA A 75 -11.98 -13.22 4.58
N PRO A 76 -13.25 -12.79 4.53
CA PRO A 76 -14.44 -13.64 4.36
C PRO A 76 -14.58 -14.16 2.91
N ALA A 77 -15.48 -15.11 2.69
CA ALA A 77 -15.90 -15.53 1.36
C ALA A 77 -16.84 -14.51 0.72
N ASN A 78 -16.99 -14.56 -0.60
CA ASN A 78 -17.91 -13.67 -1.30
C ASN A 78 -19.35 -13.95 -0.89
N ASP A 79 -20.11 -12.87 -0.64
CA ASP A 79 -21.46 -12.84 -0.10
C ASP A 79 -21.60 -13.45 1.31
N GLU A 80 -20.50 -13.61 2.05
CA GLU A 80 -20.55 -14.08 3.44
C GLU A 80 -21.14 -13.03 4.38
N ALA A 81 -21.91 -13.49 5.36
CA ALA A 81 -22.38 -12.68 6.47
C ALA A 81 -21.47 -12.89 7.69
N VAL A 82 -20.71 -11.85 8.01
CA VAL A 82 -19.74 -11.84 9.12
C VAL A 82 -20.47 -11.43 10.41
N PRO A 83 -20.32 -12.17 11.53
CA PRO A 83 -20.95 -11.79 12.79
C PRO A 83 -20.41 -10.46 13.34
N ALA A 84 -21.31 -9.53 13.70
CA ALA A 84 -20.96 -8.22 14.27
C ALA A 84 -20.46 -8.28 15.72
N ALA A 85 -20.75 -9.38 16.43
CA ALA A 85 -20.53 -9.52 17.86
C ALA A 85 -19.05 -9.50 18.29
N GLU A 86 -18.14 -9.89 17.39
CA GLU A 86 -16.71 -9.98 17.64
C GLU A 86 -15.94 -9.41 16.44
N THR A 87 -14.78 -8.83 16.68
CA THR A 87 -13.89 -8.35 15.61
C THR A 87 -13.49 -9.50 14.70
N PHE A 88 -13.62 -9.30 13.40
CA PHE A 88 -13.25 -10.29 12.40
C PHE A 88 -11.83 -10.08 11.86
N THR A 89 -11.06 -11.15 11.72
CA THR A 89 -9.73 -11.11 11.08
C THR A 89 -9.86 -11.38 9.59
N PHE A 90 -9.65 -10.35 8.77
CA PHE A 90 -9.55 -10.46 7.32
C PHE A 90 -8.23 -11.13 6.95
N ARG A 91 -8.28 -12.06 6.00
CA ARG A 91 -7.11 -12.85 5.59
C ARG A 91 -7.04 -12.96 4.08
N TRP A 92 -5.83 -12.93 3.57
CA TRP A 92 -5.53 -13.10 2.15
C TRP A 92 -4.17 -13.78 1.99
N HIS A 93 -3.83 -14.10 0.75
CA HIS A 93 -2.48 -14.51 0.38
C HIS A 93 -2.06 -13.78 -0.91
N ALA A 94 -0.75 -13.71 -1.15
CA ALA A 94 -0.22 -13.22 -2.42
C ALA A 94 -0.65 -14.14 -3.56
N GLY A 95 -1.18 -13.59 -4.66
CA GLY A 95 -1.48 -14.37 -5.85
C GLY A 95 -0.21 -14.79 -6.56
N GLY A 96 -0.16 -16.04 -7.04
CA GLY A 96 0.66 -16.59 -8.13
C GLY A 96 2.12 -16.15 -8.30
N GLN A 97 2.72 -15.46 -7.33
CA GLN A 97 4.13 -15.21 -7.31
C GLN A 97 4.77 -16.57 -7.23
N ALA A 98 5.50 -16.92 -8.29
CA ALA A 98 6.42 -18.03 -8.27
C ALA A 98 7.32 -17.79 -7.06
N ALA A 99 7.00 -18.44 -5.94
CA ALA A 99 7.79 -18.36 -4.74
C ALA A 99 9.21 -18.67 -5.19
N ILE A 100 10.10 -17.66 -5.16
CA ILE A 100 11.49 -17.92 -5.46
C ILE A 100 11.88 -19.01 -4.47
N PRO A 101 12.28 -20.22 -4.93
CA PRO A 101 12.55 -21.33 -4.04
C PRO A 101 13.52 -20.84 -2.97
N ARG A 102 13.07 -20.75 -1.72
CA ARG A 102 13.90 -20.26 -0.60
C ARG A 102 15.12 -21.16 -0.39
N ASP A 103 15.06 -22.35 -0.94
CA ASP A 103 16.09 -23.36 -1.08
C ASP A 103 17.26 -22.95 -2.00
N LEU A 104 17.15 -21.89 -2.81
CA LEU A 104 18.31 -21.27 -3.48
C LEU A 104 19.05 -20.27 -2.59
N PHE A 105 18.45 -19.83 -1.49
CA PHE A 105 19.14 -19.12 -0.41
C PHE A 105 19.76 -20.14 0.55
N VAL A 106 20.69 -20.96 0.04
CA VAL A 106 21.67 -21.58 0.93
C VAL A 106 22.53 -20.43 1.43
N PRO A 107 22.49 -20.04 2.72
CA PRO A 107 23.42 -19.05 3.23
C PRO A 107 24.80 -19.60 2.93
N ALA A 108 25.54 -18.98 2.01
CA ALA A 108 26.93 -19.29 1.81
C ALA A 108 27.54 -19.17 3.21
N ARG A 109 27.94 -20.31 3.79
CA ARG A 109 28.66 -20.35 5.06
C ARG A 109 29.87 -19.46 4.83
N ARG A 110 29.77 -18.19 5.25
CA ARG A 110 30.91 -17.31 5.37
C ARG A 110 31.76 -17.99 6.42
N THR A 111 32.75 -18.75 5.98
CA THR A 111 33.89 -19.12 6.80
C THR A 111 34.44 -17.82 7.34
N ALA A 112 34.08 -17.53 8.59
CA ALA A 112 34.51 -16.35 9.30
C ALA A 112 36.03 -16.35 9.31
N HIS A 113 36.63 -15.55 8.43
CA HIS A 113 38.03 -15.19 8.59
C HIS A 113 38.09 -14.24 9.78
N PRO A 114 38.83 -14.57 10.84
CA PRO A 114 39.05 -13.64 11.93
C PRO A 114 39.82 -12.44 11.38
N ILE A 115 39.13 -11.33 11.11
CA ILE A 115 39.79 -10.04 10.88
C ILE A 115 40.33 -9.61 12.24
N ARG A 116 41.65 -9.77 12.43
CA ARG A 116 42.39 -9.13 13.52
C ARG A 116 42.40 -7.64 13.25
N PHE A 117 41.47 -6.91 13.85
CA PHE A 117 41.60 -5.46 13.98
C PHE A 117 42.74 -5.18 14.94
N GLY A 118 43.86 -4.69 14.40
CA GLY A 118 44.91 -4.08 15.22
C GLY A 118 44.31 -2.89 15.94
N ALA A 119 44.48 -2.82 17.25
CA ALA A 119 44.17 -1.65 18.04
C ALA A 119 45.01 -0.47 17.52
N VAL A 120 44.38 0.40 16.75
CA VAL A 120 44.96 1.71 16.43
C VAL A 120 44.55 2.62 17.58
N GLU A 121 45.47 2.83 18.52
CA GLU A 121 45.40 3.90 19.50
C GLU A 121 45.39 5.23 18.74
N HIS A 122 44.21 5.83 18.62
CA HIS A 122 44.04 7.16 18.05
C HIS A 122 44.24 8.20 19.16
N ASP A 123 45.49 8.61 19.33
CA ASP A 123 45.83 9.81 20.10
C ASP A 123 45.24 11.07 19.44
N GLY A 124 44.48 11.83 20.25
CA GLY A 124 44.63 13.28 20.26
C GLY A 124 43.86 14.14 19.27
N PHE A 125 42.77 13.68 18.62
CA PHE A 125 41.91 14.58 17.84
C PHE A 125 40.78 15.21 18.67
N THR A 126 41.18 16.20 19.47
CA THR A 126 40.51 17.49 19.72
C THR A 126 38.98 17.51 20.01
N THR A 127 38.65 17.51 21.30
CA THR A 127 37.35 17.91 21.86
C THR A 127 36.86 19.29 21.35
N THR A 128 37.78 20.20 20.98
CA THR A 128 37.46 21.56 20.51
C THR A 128 36.85 21.59 19.11
N ALA A 129 37.21 20.65 18.23
CA ALA A 129 36.67 20.58 16.87
C ALA A 129 35.19 20.14 16.86
N ARG A 130 34.77 19.33 17.85
CA ARG A 130 33.37 18.93 18.04
C ARG A 130 32.44 20.13 18.31
N THR A 131 32.84 21.04 19.20
CA THR A 131 32.05 22.23 19.55
C THR A 131 31.81 23.20 18.38
N LEU A 132 32.78 23.33 17.46
CA LEU A 132 32.62 24.17 16.26
C LEU A 132 31.70 23.52 15.22
N LEU A 133 31.73 22.19 15.10
CA LEU A 133 30.89 21.45 14.17
C LEU A 133 29.43 21.36 14.65
N GLU A 134 29.21 21.20 15.97
CA GLU A 134 27.88 21.22 16.58
C GLU A 134 27.17 22.57 16.39
N GLY A 135 27.90 23.69 16.40
CA GLY A 135 27.36 25.03 16.10
C GLY A 135 27.05 25.27 14.61
N MET A 136 27.67 24.53 13.69
CA MET A 136 27.36 24.62 12.24
C MET A 136 26.21 23.71 11.82
N LEU A 137 25.95 22.63 12.57
CA LEU A 137 24.88 21.68 12.29
C LEU A 137 23.58 21.98 13.05
N SER A 138 23.58 22.94 13.99
CA SER A 138 22.39 23.30 14.78
C SER A 138 21.25 23.93 13.97
N ASN A 139 21.48 24.24 12.70
CA ASN A 139 20.51 24.82 11.76
C ASN A 139 20.28 23.92 10.53
N VAL A 140 20.77 22.67 10.55
CA VAL A 140 20.36 21.69 9.55
C VAL A 140 18.93 21.29 9.90
N PRO A 141 17.95 21.54 9.02
CA PRO A 141 16.59 21.05 9.24
C PRO A 141 16.68 19.58 9.61
N SER A 142 15.99 19.18 10.69
CA SER A 142 15.85 17.77 11.04
C SER A 142 15.38 17.06 9.78
N ALA A 143 16.28 16.30 9.14
CA ALA A 143 15.86 15.39 8.09
C ALA A 143 14.92 14.44 8.80
N HIS A 144 13.64 14.46 8.43
CA HIS A 144 12.69 13.48 8.92
C HIS A 144 13.34 12.13 8.70
N ALA A 145 13.63 11.43 9.78
CA ALA A 145 14.13 10.07 9.72
C ALA A 145 12.98 9.27 9.14
N HIS A 146 12.96 9.15 7.81
CA HIS A 146 12.10 8.22 7.10
C HIS A 146 12.20 6.88 7.82
N GLY A 147 11.06 6.20 7.98
CA GLY A 147 11.01 4.89 8.63
C GLY A 147 12.01 3.91 8.01
N THR A 148 12.20 2.75 8.65
CA THR A 148 12.95 1.66 8.00
C THR A 148 12.34 1.42 6.62
N PRO A 149 13.13 1.50 5.53
CA PRO A 149 12.55 1.30 4.21
C PRO A 149 11.88 -0.06 4.09
N VAL A 150 10.66 -0.06 3.54
CA VAL A 150 9.85 -1.23 3.26
C VAL A 150 10.52 -2.05 2.16
N ASN A 151 10.62 -3.36 2.40
CA ASN A 151 11.11 -4.35 1.44
C ASN A 151 10.20 -5.59 1.48
N GLY A 152 9.92 -6.18 0.32
CA GLY A 152 9.00 -7.31 0.18
C GLY A 152 7.55 -6.88 -0.11
N PRO A 153 6.56 -7.75 0.14
CA PRO A 153 5.19 -7.48 -0.24
C PRO A 153 4.54 -6.40 0.65
N GLY A 154 3.76 -5.52 0.02
CA GLY A 154 2.86 -4.59 0.70
C GLY A 154 1.43 -4.68 0.13
N TYR A 155 0.44 -4.44 0.99
CA TYR A 155 -0.97 -4.60 0.70
C TYR A 155 -1.74 -3.36 1.17
N PHE A 156 -2.45 -2.72 0.24
CA PHE A 156 -3.36 -1.63 0.51
C PHE A 156 -4.80 -2.10 0.36
N LEU A 157 -5.48 -2.29 1.49
CA LEU A 157 -6.85 -2.74 1.59
C LEU A 157 -7.79 -1.54 1.60
N VAL A 158 -8.83 -1.59 0.77
CA VAL A 158 -9.88 -0.58 0.72
C VAL A 158 -11.22 -1.26 0.95
N PHE A 159 -11.86 -0.93 2.06
CA PHE A 159 -13.26 -1.26 2.34
C PHE A 159 -14.14 -0.10 1.88
N SER A 160 -15.22 -0.41 1.20
CA SER A 160 -16.12 0.59 0.63
C SER A 160 -17.58 0.13 0.67
N THR A 161 -18.50 1.08 0.57
CA THR A 161 -19.92 0.86 0.30
C THR A 161 -20.31 1.68 -0.93
N ALA A 162 -21.56 1.52 -1.39
CA ALA A 162 -22.09 2.32 -2.49
C ALA A 162 -22.04 3.84 -2.21
N ASP A 163 -22.17 4.24 -0.94
CA ASP A 163 -22.23 5.65 -0.52
C ASP A 163 -20.90 6.17 0.06
N ASN A 164 -19.95 5.28 0.37
CA ASN A 164 -18.64 5.63 0.89
C ASN A 164 -17.53 4.79 0.25
N ALA A 165 -16.81 5.38 -0.70
CA ALA A 165 -15.70 4.72 -1.40
C ALA A 165 -14.46 4.47 -0.52
N LYS A 166 -14.38 5.11 0.65
CA LYS A 166 -13.24 5.08 1.57
C LYS A 166 -13.74 4.84 2.99
N LEU A 167 -14.47 3.74 3.18
CA LEU A 167 -15.04 3.41 4.49
C LEU A 167 -13.93 3.14 5.50
N VAL A 168 -13.02 2.23 5.18
CA VAL A 168 -11.79 1.96 5.94
C VAL A 168 -10.67 1.69 4.95
N ARG A 169 -9.49 2.27 5.18
CA ARG A 169 -8.30 2.06 4.35
C ARG A 169 -7.12 1.64 5.21
N VAL A 170 -6.43 0.58 4.79
CA VAL A 170 -5.33 -0.01 5.57
C VAL A 170 -4.16 -0.28 4.65
N PHE A 171 -2.96 0.15 5.03
CA PHE A 171 -1.73 -0.25 4.39
C PHE A 171 -0.89 -1.10 5.34
N THR A 172 -0.56 -2.32 4.92
CA THR A 172 0.11 -3.33 5.78
C THR A 172 1.08 -4.18 4.99
N LEU A 173 2.10 -4.71 5.66
CA LEU A 173 3.01 -5.74 5.14
C LEU A 173 2.59 -7.16 5.55
N ALA A 174 1.57 -7.29 6.40
CA ALA A 174 1.02 -8.58 6.81
C ALA A 174 -0.01 -9.11 5.80
N THR A 175 -0.33 -10.40 5.87
CA THR A 175 -1.38 -11.03 5.06
C THR A 175 -2.69 -11.24 5.84
N GLU A 176 -2.84 -10.50 6.93
CA GLU A 176 -4.03 -10.48 7.77
C GLU A 176 -4.20 -9.10 8.40
N TYR A 177 -5.46 -8.74 8.67
CA TYR A 177 -5.82 -7.51 9.35
C TYR A 177 -6.98 -7.78 10.31
N THR A 178 -6.79 -7.42 11.57
CA THR A 178 -7.86 -7.41 12.58
C THR A 178 -8.13 -5.94 12.91
N PRO A 179 -9.30 -5.39 12.53
CA PRO A 179 -9.63 -4.01 12.84
C PRO A 179 -9.62 -3.75 14.34
N ASP A 180 -9.15 -2.57 14.75
CA ASP A 180 -9.36 -2.09 16.11
C ASP A 180 -10.84 -1.73 16.36
N ASP A 181 -11.19 -1.38 17.60
CA ASP A 181 -12.58 -1.07 17.97
C ASP A 181 -13.17 0.09 17.13
N THR A 182 -12.34 1.03 16.69
CA THR A 182 -12.78 2.20 15.90
C THR A 182 -13.11 1.77 14.49
N ALA A 183 -12.17 1.12 13.80
CA ALA A 183 -12.36 0.63 12.44
C ALA A 183 -13.45 -0.45 12.38
N TRP A 184 -13.55 -1.32 13.39
CA TRP A 184 -14.64 -2.28 13.48
C TRP A 184 -16.00 -1.60 13.66
N GLY A 185 -16.06 -0.53 14.47
CA GLY A 185 -17.24 0.32 14.62
C GLY A 185 -17.69 0.95 13.30
N GLU A 186 -16.76 1.39 12.46
CA GLU A 186 -17.05 1.94 11.13
C GLU A 186 -17.59 0.86 10.17
N LEU A 187 -16.96 -0.31 10.13
CA LEU A 187 -17.39 -1.44 9.31
C LEU A 187 -18.78 -1.94 9.71
N THR A 188 -19.00 -2.20 11.01
CA THR A 188 -20.31 -2.64 11.53
C THR A 188 -21.39 -1.56 11.37
N GLY A 189 -21.02 -0.29 11.51
CA GLY A 189 -21.92 0.85 11.35
C GLY A 189 -22.36 1.12 9.91
N ALA A 190 -21.72 0.49 8.91
CA ALA A 190 -22.04 0.70 7.50
C ALA A 190 -23.48 0.31 7.14
N GLY A 191 -24.02 -0.76 7.75
CA GLY A 191 -25.41 -1.21 7.54
C GLY A 191 -25.77 -1.56 6.09
N ALA A 192 -24.77 -1.76 5.23
CA ALA A 192 -24.90 -2.03 3.79
C ALA A 192 -23.83 -3.06 3.37
N PRO A 193 -23.99 -3.72 2.20
CA PRO A 193 -22.93 -4.56 1.65
C PRO A 193 -21.62 -3.78 1.52
N ILE A 194 -20.54 -4.40 2.00
CA ILE A 194 -19.19 -3.86 1.97
C ILE A 194 -18.44 -4.56 0.83
N THR A 195 -17.78 -3.77 -0.02
CA THR A 195 -16.86 -4.24 -1.03
C THR A 195 -15.43 -3.99 -0.56
N ALA A 196 -14.61 -5.04 -0.52
CA ALA A 196 -13.19 -4.97 -0.24
C ALA A 196 -12.36 -5.25 -1.51
N THR A 197 -11.32 -4.45 -1.72
CA THR A 197 -10.26 -4.69 -2.72
C THR A 197 -8.90 -4.60 -2.06
N ILE A 198 -7.91 -5.26 -2.66
CA ILE A 198 -6.50 -5.19 -2.25
C ILE A 198 -5.68 -4.74 -3.44
N LEU A 199 -4.98 -3.61 -3.30
CA LEU A 199 -3.89 -3.23 -4.18
C LEU A 199 -2.57 -3.74 -3.58
N SER A 200 -1.80 -4.51 -4.33
CA SER A 200 -0.61 -5.19 -3.82
C SER A 200 0.61 -4.97 -4.71
N ALA A 201 1.80 -4.91 -4.10
CA ALA A 201 3.07 -4.83 -4.83
C ALA A 201 4.25 -5.40 -4.03
N GLU A 202 5.37 -5.65 -4.70
CA GLU A 202 6.68 -5.91 -4.12
C GLU A 202 7.51 -4.63 -4.05
N PHE A 203 8.10 -4.38 -2.89
CA PHE A 203 8.90 -3.20 -2.60
C PHE A 203 10.39 -3.51 -2.45
N GLU A 204 11.20 -2.55 -2.89
CA GLU A 204 12.61 -2.41 -2.54
C GLU A 204 12.88 -0.95 -2.16
N GLU A 205 13.29 -0.71 -0.92
CA GLU A 205 13.54 0.64 -0.39
C GLU A 205 12.40 1.65 -0.62
N ASN A 206 11.16 1.29 -0.23
CA ASN A 206 9.93 2.08 -0.46
C ASN A 206 9.55 2.31 -1.93
N ARG A 207 10.17 1.58 -2.87
CA ARG A 207 9.84 1.67 -4.30
C ARG A 207 9.18 0.39 -4.78
N VAL A 208 8.12 0.52 -5.56
CA VAL A 208 7.55 -0.62 -6.28
C VAL A 208 8.57 -1.13 -7.29
N LEU A 209 8.88 -2.43 -7.24
CA LEU A 209 9.76 -3.07 -8.21
C LEU A 209 9.16 -2.99 -9.62
N GLN A 210 10.01 -2.87 -10.65
CA GLN A 210 9.57 -2.70 -12.04
C GLN A 210 8.52 -3.75 -12.49
N ASP A 211 8.68 -5.00 -12.08
CA ASP A 211 7.76 -6.11 -12.36
C ASP A 211 6.96 -6.56 -11.14
N GLY A 212 7.02 -5.77 -10.05
CA GLY A 212 6.46 -6.06 -8.74
C GLY A 212 5.06 -5.49 -8.50
N GLY A 213 4.29 -5.18 -9.54
CA GLY A 213 2.95 -4.57 -9.41
C GLY A 213 2.92 -3.08 -9.80
N PRO A 214 1.92 -2.33 -9.33
CA PRO A 214 0.81 -2.78 -8.46
C PRO A 214 -0.16 -3.74 -9.17
N TRP A 215 -0.80 -4.63 -8.41
CA TRP A 215 -1.86 -5.54 -8.88
C TRP A 215 -3.08 -5.43 -7.98
N GLU A 216 -4.26 -5.33 -8.58
CA GLU A 216 -5.54 -5.21 -7.88
C GLU A 216 -6.27 -6.56 -7.81
N SER A 217 -6.75 -6.92 -6.61
CA SER A 217 -7.52 -8.14 -6.38
C SER A 217 -8.87 -8.12 -7.09
N ALA A 218 -9.48 -9.30 -7.26
CA ALA A 218 -10.92 -9.34 -7.51
C ALA A 218 -11.66 -8.68 -6.32
N PRO A 219 -12.74 -7.91 -6.58
CA PRO A 219 -13.53 -7.33 -5.51
C PRO A 219 -14.26 -8.43 -4.73
N LEU A 220 -14.22 -8.33 -3.41
CA LEU A 220 -14.93 -9.20 -2.47
C LEU A 220 -16.10 -8.45 -1.87
N THR A 221 -17.33 -8.95 -2.01
CA THR A 221 -18.50 -8.37 -1.35
C THR A 221 -18.91 -9.21 -0.15
N PHE A 222 -19.25 -8.59 0.98
CA PHE A 222 -19.75 -9.28 2.19
C PHE A 222 -20.67 -8.35 2.99
N THR A 223 -21.32 -8.88 4.03
CA THR A 223 -22.13 -8.10 4.98
C THR A 223 -21.69 -8.37 6.41
N ILE A 224 -22.00 -7.45 7.34
CA ILE A 224 -21.78 -7.64 8.78
C ILE A 224 -23.14 -7.59 9.51
N GLU A 225 -23.49 -8.62 10.28
CA GLU A 225 -24.80 -8.78 10.96
C GLU A 225 -24.75 -9.29 12.40
#